data_AF-N8XCW4-F1
#
_entry.id   AF-N8XCW4-F1
#
_cell.length_a   1.000
_cell.length_b   1.000
_cell.length_c   1.000
_cell.angle_alpha   90.00
_cell.angle_beta   90.00
_cell.angle_gamma   90.00
#
_symmetry.space_group_name_H-M   'P 1'
#
loop_
_entity.id
_entity.type
_entity.pdbx_description
1 polymer ?
#
loop_
_entity_poly.entity_id
_entity_poly.type
_entity_poly.pdbx_seq_one_letter_code
_entity_poly.pdbx_strand_id
1 'polypeptide(L)' 'MSFLKKKNNAAFVFFIITLYAFLGFGLGFIIWEYVL' A
#
# COMPACT_ATOMS: atom_id res chain seq x y z
N MET A 1 3.48 15.29 21.10
CA MET A 1 4.25 15.19 19.84
C MET A 1 5.48 14.27 20.00
N SER A 2 5.29 12.98 20.34
CA SER A 2 6.40 12.01 20.36
C SER A 2 5.94 10.54 20.25
N PHE A 3 4.91 10.28 19.44
CA PHE A 3 4.54 8.90 19.07
C PHE A 3 5.22 8.45 17.76
N LEU A 4 5.92 9.37 17.08
CA LEU A 4 6.57 9.15 15.79
C LEU A 4 8.04 8.69 15.90
N LYS A 5 8.55 8.46 17.12
CA LYS A 5 9.99 8.20 17.36
C LYS A 5 10.36 6.76 17.66
N LYS A 6 9.50 5.79 17.35
CA LYS A 6 9.94 4.39 17.18
C LYS A 6 9.86 4.10 15.69
N LYS A 7 10.98 4.34 15.00
CA LYS A 7 11.26 3.92 13.62
C LYS A 7 11.21 2.39 13.58
N ASN A 8 10.01 1.84 13.68
CA ASN A 8 9.76 0.43 13.46
C ASN A 8 9.75 0.25 11.94
N ASN A 9 10.96 0.16 11.37
CA ASN A 9 11.17 0.02 9.92
C ASN A 9 10.24 -1.05 9.33
N ALA A 10 9.97 -2.13 10.07
CA ALA A 10 9.05 -3.19 9.66
C ALA A 10 7.61 -2.70 9.44
N ALA A 11 7.06 -1.86 10.34
CA ALA A 11 5.71 -1.34 10.19
C ALA A 11 5.58 -0.34 9.03
N PHE A 12 6.62 0.48 8.81
CA PHE A 12 6.66 1.40 7.67
C PHE A 12 6.78 0.64 6.34
N VAL A 13 7.66 -0.37 6.27
CA VAL A 13 7.81 -1.23 5.10
C VAL A 13 6.52 -2.01 4.84
N PHE A 14 5.89 -2.56 5.87
CA PHE A 14 4.59 -3.23 5.77
C PHE A 14 3.49 -2.30 5.23
N PHE A 15 3.46 -1.05 5.70
CA PHE A 15 2.52 -0.04 5.21
C PHE A 15 2.71 0.25 3.71
N ILE A 16 3.96 0.43 3.27
CA ILE A 16 4.26 0.67 1.86
C ILE A 16 3.89 -0.54 0.99
N ILE A 17 4.21 -1.76 1.41
CA ILE A 17 3.84 -2.99 0.69
C ILE A 17 2.32 -3.11 0.56
N THR A 18 1.60 -2.84 1.64
CA THR A 18 0.13 -2.90 1.66
C THR A 18 -0.46 -1.87 0.68
N LEU A 19 0.01 -0.62 0.72
CA LEU A 19 -0.41 0.43 -0.22
C LEU A 19 -0.15 0.04 -1.67
N TYR A 20 1.02 -0.50 -1.95
CA TYR A 20 1.41 -0.89 -3.30
C TYR A 20 0.58 -2.08 -3.82
N ALA A 21 0.27 -3.03 -2.95
CA ALA A 21 -0.60 -4.16 -3.28
C ALA A 21 -2.03 -3.70 -3.58
N PHE A 22 -2.60 -2.79 -2.78
CA PHE A 22 -3.92 -2.22 -3.05
C PHE A 22 -3.96 -1.41 -4.34
N LEU A 23 -2.90 -0.64 -4.63
CA LEU A 23 -2.80 0.10 -5.90
C LEU A 23 -2.70 -0.85 -7.10
N GLY A 24 -1.82 -1.86 -7.04
CA GLY A 24 -1.68 -2.85 -8.11
C GLY A 24 -2.95 -3.66 -8.35
N PHE A 25 -3.60 -4.12 -7.27
CA PHE A 25 -4.87 -4.84 -7.34
C PHE A 25 -6.00 -3.95 -7.85
N GLY A 26 -6.12 -2.72 -7.32
CA GLY A 26 -7.15 -1.77 -7.73
C GLY A 26 -7.02 -1.36 -9.20
N LEU A 27 -5.79 -1.09 -9.65
CA LEU A 27 -5.53 -0.81 -11.07
C LEU A 27 -5.81 -2.04 -11.95
N GLY A 28 -5.43 -3.24 -11.52
CA GLY A 28 -5.73 -4.48 -12.24
C GLY A 28 -7.24 -4.73 -12.36
N PHE A 29 -7.99 -4.49 -11.28
CA PHE A 29 -9.45 -4.59 -11.26
C PHE A 29 -10.10 -3.59 -12.22
N ILE A 30 -9.66 -2.32 -12.18
CA ILE A 30 -10.16 -1.28 -13.09
C ILE A 30 -9.86 -1.64 -14.56
N ILE A 31 -8.64 -2.10 -14.85
CA ILE A 31 -8.28 -2.50 -16.22
C ILE A 31 -9.16 -3.69 -16.67
N TRP A 32 -9.39 -4.67 -15.81
CA TRP A 32 -10.24 -5.82 -16.12
C TRP A 32 -11.71 -5.44 -16.34
N GLU A 33 -12.27 -4.55 -15.53
CA GLU A 33 -13.69 -4.18 -15.58
C GLU A 33 -14.01 -3.20 -16.73
N TYR A 34 -13.07 -2.33 -17.10
CA TYR A 34 -13.34 -1.21 -18.01
C TYR A 34 -12.63 -1.31 -19.38
N VAL A 35 -11.60 -2.15 -19.53
CA VAL A 35 -10.80 -2.25 -20.77
C VAL A 35 -10.88 -3.61 -21.42
N LEU A 36 -11.05 -4.69 -20.65
CA LEU A 36 -11.20 -6.06 -21.14
C LEU A 36 -12.68 -6.47 -21.21
#